data_AF-A0A9Q5ZUT6-F1
#
_entry.id   AF-A0A9Q5ZUT6-F1
#
_cell.length_a   1.000
_cell.length_b   1.000
_cell.length_c   1.000
_cell.angle_alpha   90.00
_cell.angle_beta   90.00
_cell.angle_gamma   90.00
#
_symmetry.space_group_name_H-M   'P 1'
#
loop_
_entity.id
_entity.type
_entity.pdbx_description
1 polymer ?
#
loop_
_entity_poly.entity_id
_entity_poly.type
_entity_poly.pdbx_seq_one_letter_code
_entity_poly.pdbx_strand_id
1 'polypeptide(L)'
;MISGAPSQDSLLPDNRHAADYQQLRERLIQELNLTPQQLHEESNLIQAGLDSIRLMRWLHWFRKNGYRLTLRELYAAPTLAAWNQLMLSRSPENAEEETPPDESSWPNMTESTPFPLTPVQHAYLTGRMPGQKLGGVGCHLYQEFEGHCLTASQLEQAITTLLQRHPMLHIAFRPDGQQVWLPQPYWNGVTVHDLRHNDAESRQAYLDALRQRLSHRLLRVEIGETFDFQLTLLP
;
A
#
# COMPACT_ATOMS: atom_id res chain seq x y z
N MET A 1 22.02 -33.21 -58.99
CA MET A 1 21.08 -34.11 -58.29
C MET A 1 21.86 -34.63 -57.09
N ILE A 2 21.66 -34.25 -55.83
CA ILE A 2 20.46 -33.75 -55.14
C ILE A 2 20.88 -32.80 -53.99
N SER A 3 20.27 -31.61 -54.01
CA SER A 3 19.82 -30.76 -52.89
C SER A 3 20.46 -30.91 -51.49
N GLY A 4 21.33 -29.96 -51.14
CA GLY A 4 21.52 -29.55 -49.74
C GLY A 4 20.46 -28.51 -49.39
N ALA A 5 19.45 -28.90 -48.61
CA ALA A 5 18.48 -27.96 -48.05
C ALA A 5 19.15 -27.13 -46.94
N PRO A 6 18.92 -25.81 -46.86
CA PRO A 6 19.27 -25.05 -45.67
C PRO A 6 18.31 -25.45 -44.55
N SER A 7 18.85 -25.92 -43.43
CA SER A 7 18.11 -26.06 -42.18
C SER A 7 17.56 -24.68 -41.81
N GLN A 8 16.25 -24.53 -41.91
CA GLN A 8 15.52 -23.41 -41.32
C GLN A 8 15.59 -23.59 -39.80
N ASP A 9 16.57 -22.96 -39.15
CA ASP A 9 16.46 -22.62 -37.73
C ASP A 9 15.40 -21.52 -37.61
N SER A 10 14.15 -21.96 -37.60
CA SER A 10 12.99 -21.13 -37.35
C SER A 10 13.00 -20.75 -35.88
N LEU A 11 13.34 -19.48 -35.63
CA LEU A 11 12.92 -18.64 -34.50
C LEU A 11 11.70 -19.22 -33.75
N LEU A 12 11.94 -19.97 -32.68
CA LEU A 12 10.91 -20.25 -31.69
C LEU A 12 10.78 -18.98 -30.84
N PRO A 13 9.62 -18.29 -30.81
CA PRO A 13 9.42 -17.20 -29.88
C PRO A 13 9.64 -17.75 -28.46
N ASP A 14 10.41 -16.99 -27.70
CA ASP A 14 10.94 -17.33 -26.39
C ASP A 14 9.83 -17.89 -25.47
N ASN A 15 9.87 -19.19 -25.19
CA ASN A 15 8.77 -19.95 -24.54
C ASN A 15 8.38 -19.35 -23.16
N ARG A 16 9.30 -18.62 -22.55
CA ARG A 16 9.10 -17.86 -21.32
C ARG A 16 8.13 -16.68 -21.48
N HIS A 17 8.29 -15.88 -22.54
CA HIS A 17 7.45 -14.71 -22.76
C HIS A 17 5.98 -15.11 -22.96
N ALA A 18 5.73 -16.16 -23.74
CA ALA A 18 4.38 -16.70 -23.95
C ALA A 18 3.74 -17.18 -22.65
N ALA A 19 4.51 -17.86 -21.79
CA ALA A 19 4.05 -18.31 -20.48
C ALA A 19 3.76 -17.13 -19.53
N ASP A 20 4.63 -16.13 -19.48
CA ASP A 20 4.44 -14.92 -18.67
C ASP A 20 3.19 -14.14 -19.13
N TYR A 21 2.99 -14.02 -20.45
CA TYR A 21 1.84 -13.34 -21.02
C TYR A 21 0.52 -14.07 -20.71
N GLN A 22 0.52 -15.41 -20.77
CA GLN A 22 -0.64 -16.19 -20.36
C GLN A 22 -0.95 -15.99 -18.87
N GLN A 23 0.08 -16.01 -18.01
CA GLN A 23 -0.10 -15.75 -16.58
C GLN A 23 -0.62 -14.34 -16.29
N LEU A 24 -0.13 -13.32 -17.00
CA LEU A 24 -0.64 -11.94 -16.95
C LEU A 24 -2.14 -11.93 -17.25
N ARG A 25 -2.56 -12.54 -18.36
CA ARG A 25 -3.96 -12.58 -18.79
C ARG A 25 -4.87 -13.27 -17.78
N GLU A 26 -4.49 -14.45 -17.29
CA GLU A 26 -5.27 -15.20 -16.30
C GLU A 26 -5.47 -14.43 -14.99
N ARG A 27 -4.41 -13.78 -14.52
CA ARG A 27 -4.46 -12.97 -13.29
C ARG A 27 -5.29 -11.70 -13.46
N LEU A 28 -5.22 -11.02 -14.61
CA LEU A 28 -6.07 -9.87 -14.90
C LEU A 28 -7.55 -10.25 -14.93
N ILE A 29 -7.89 -11.40 -15.52
CA ILE A 29 -9.26 -11.93 -15.54
C ILE A 29 -9.78 -12.13 -14.11
N GLN A 30 -8.98 -12.76 -13.24
CA GLN A 30 -9.34 -12.97 -11.83
C GLN A 30 -9.46 -11.66 -11.06
N GLU A 31 -8.51 -10.74 -11.21
CA GLU A 31 -8.47 -9.49 -10.44
C GLU A 31 -9.56 -8.49 -10.85
N LEU A 32 -9.90 -8.45 -12.14
CA LEU A 32 -10.93 -7.57 -12.69
C LEU A 32 -12.32 -8.22 -12.68
N ASN A 33 -12.46 -9.45 -12.16
CA ASN A 33 -13.70 -10.25 -12.19
C ASN A 33 -14.32 -10.33 -13.60
N LEU A 34 -13.47 -10.54 -14.61
CA LEU A 34 -13.88 -10.68 -16.01
C LEU A 34 -14.00 -12.16 -16.38
N THR A 35 -14.65 -12.44 -17.50
CA THR A 35 -14.56 -13.72 -18.20
C THR A 35 -13.46 -13.68 -19.27
N PRO A 36 -12.88 -14.81 -19.68
CA PRO A 36 -11.87 -14.85 -20.74
C PRO A 36 -12.32 -14.22 -22.05
N GLN A 37 -13.63 -14.20 -22.33
CA GLN A 37 -14.21 -13.59 -23.54
C GLN A 37 -14.32 -12.06 -23.45
N GLN A 38 -14.33 -11.47 -22.26
CA GLN A 38 -14.46 -10.02 -22.05
C GLN A 38 -13.13 -9.27 -22.14
N LEU A 39 -12.01 -9.97 -21.96
CA LEU A 39 -10.67 -9.38 -22.04
C LEU A 39 -10.10 -9.57 -23.45
N HIS A 40 -10.23 -8.56 -24.30
CA HIS A 40 -9.62 -8.51 -25.62
C HIS A 40 -8.26 -7.80 -25.58
N GLU A 41 -7.48 -7.98 -26.65
CA GLU A 41 -6.17 -7.36 -26.84
C GLU A 41 -6.23 -5.82 -26.71
N GLU A 42 -7.27 -5.21 -27.27
CA GLU A 42 -7.50 -3.75 -27.22
C GLU A 42 -8.37 -3.28 -26.05
N SER A 43 -8.75 -4.18 -25.14
CA SER A 43 -9.56 -3.80 -23.98
C SER A 43 -8.79 -2.81 -23.09
N ASN A 44 -9.40 -1.66 -22.82
CA ASN A 44 -8.85 -0.69 -21.90
C ASN A 44 -8.96 -1.21 -20.46
N LEU A 45 -7.82 -1.57 -19.87
CA LEU A 45 -7.73 -2.17 -18.55
C LEU A 45 -8.22 -1.23 -17.44
N ILE A 46 -8.02 0.09 -17.59
CA ILE A 46 -8.50 1.09 -16.63
C ILE A 46 -10.03 1.13 -16.61
N GLN A 47 -10.66 1.15 -17.79
CA GLN A 47 -12.13 1.07 -17.89
C GLN A 47 -12.67 -0.26 -17.36
N ALA A 48 -11.89 -1.33 -17.45
CA ALA A 48 -12.22 -2.63 -16.89
C ALA A 48 -11.99 -2.73 -15.36
N GLY A 49 -11.59 -1.65 -14.69
CA GLY A 49 -11.46 -1.59 -13.22
C GLY A 49 -10.02 -1.62 -12.71
N LEU A 50 -9.02 -1.41 -13.57
CA LEU A 50 -7.64 -1.28 -13.15
C LEU A 50 -7.37 0.13 -12.59
N ASP A 51 -7.12 0.21 -11.29
CA ASP A 51 -6.74 1.45 -10.60
C ASP A 51 -5.22 1.57 -10.38
N SER A 52 -4.77 2.71 -9.84
CA SER A 52 -3.35 3.00 -9.58
C SER A 52 -2.69 2.04 -8.58
N ILE A 53 -3.44 1.48 -7.62
CA ILE A 53 -2.90 0.52 -6.65
C ILE A 53 -2.65 -0.83 -7.33
N ARG A 54 -3.59 -1.27 -8.15
CA ARG A 54 -3.44 -2.49 -8.96
C ARG A 54 -2.30 -2.35 -9.96
N LEU A 55 -2.19 -1.20 -10.63
CA LEU A 55 -1.06 -0.89 -11.53
C LEU A 55 0.30 -1.00 -10.83
N MET A 56 0.44 -0.53 -9.59
CA MET A 56 1.69 -0.67 -8.83
C MET A 56 2.03 -2.13 -8.53
N ARG A 57 1.02 -2.96 -8.24
CA ARG A 57 1.22 -4.41 -8.04
C ARG A 57 1.64 -5.09 -9.34
N TRP A 58 1.05 -4.70 -10.47
CA TRP A 58 1.45 -5.18 -11.80
C TRP A 58 2.87 -4.76 -12.16
N LEU A 59 3.23 -3.50 -11.90
CA LEU A 59 4.60 -3.01 -12.08
C LEU A 59 5.61 -3.85 -11.28
N HIS A 60 5.30 -4.18 -10.02
CA HIS A 60 6.13 -5.07 -9.22
C HIS A 60 6.21 -6.48 -9.80
N TRP A 61 5.09 -7.05 -10.27
CA TRP A 61 5.07 -8.35 -10.93
C TRP A 61 5.93 -8.37 -12.20
N PHE A 62 5.81 -7.36 -13.07
CA PHE A 62 6.66 -7.23 -14.27
C PHE A 62 8.15 -7.22 -13.90
N ARG A 63 8.53 -6.39 -12.92
CA ARG A 63 9.91 -6.27 -12.44
C ARG A 63 10.46 -7.56 -11.85
N LYS A 64 9.63 -8.31 -11.13
CA LYS A 64 9.98 -9.61 -10.55
C LYS A 64 10.19 -10.68 -11.63
N ASN A 65 9.47 -10.61 -12.75
CA ASN A 65 9.64 -11.51 -13.89
C ASN A 65 10.75 -11.06 -14.87
N GLY A 66 11.47 -9.97 -14.56
CA GLY A 66 12.60 -9.48 -15.34
C GLY A 66 12.27 -8.35 -16.32
N TYR A 67 11.00 -7.98 -16.46
CA TYR A 67 10.60 -6.87 -17.33
C TYR A 67 10.86 -5.52 -16.65
N ARG A 68 11.49 -4.58 -17.37
CA ARG A 68 11.85 -3.25 -16.84
C ARG A 68 10.88 -2.18 -17.34
N LEU A 69 9.62 -2.31 -16.93
CA LEU A 69 8.56 -1.34 -17.22
C LEU A 69 8.52 -0.22 -16.18
N THR A 70 7.95 0.91 -16.58
CA THR A 70 7.61 2.05 -15.72
C THR A 70 6.09 2.21 -15.61
N LEU A 71 5.64 2.83 -14.52
CA LEU A 71 4.22 3.15 -14.35
C LEU A 71 3.68 4.04 -15.49
N ARG A 72 4.52 4.96 -15.99
CA ARG A 72 4.20 5.85 -17.11
C ARG A 72 3.89 5.06 -18.38
N GLU A 73 4.71 4.07 -18.72
CA GLU A 73 4.51 3.23 -19.91
C GLU A 73 3.20 2.41 -19.80
N LEU A 74 2.95 1.80 -18.63
CA LEU A 74 1.72 1.03 -18.39
C LEU A 74 0.46 1.88 -18.50
N TYR A 75 0.53 3.15 -18.07
CA TYR A 75 -0.59 4.09 -18.10
C TYR A 75 -0.81 4.74 -19.48
N ALA A 76 0.26 4.92 -20.27
CA ALA A 76 0.19 5.58 -21.57
C ALA A 76 -0.69 4.81 -22.57
N ALA A 77 -0.62 3.48 -22.53
CA ALA A 77 -1.44 2.59 -23.34
C ALA A 77 -1.90 1.40 -22.49
N PRO A 78 -3.02 1.53 -21.74
CA PRO A 78 -3.48 0.53 -20.79
C PRO A 78 -4.30 -0.57 -21.48
N THR A 79 -3.75 -1.17 -22.54
CA THR A 79 -4.36 -2.31 -23.25
C THR A 79 -3.49 -3.55 -23.11
N LEU A 80 -4.10 -4.73 -23.22
CA LEU A 80 -3.37 -5.99 -23.10
C LEU A 80 -2.33 -6.12 -24.23
N ALA A 81 -2.68 -5.71 -25.45
CA ALA A 81 -1.78 -5.66 -26.59
C ALA A 81 -0.58 -4.73 -26.35
N ALA A 82 -0.81 -3.53 -25.84
CA ALA A 82 0.26 -2.57 -25.58
C ALA A 82 1.18 -3.07 -24.47
N TRP A 83 0.64 -3.69 -23.42
CA TRP A 83 1.44 -4.30 -22.37
C TRP A 83 2.27 -5.49 -22.86
N ASN A 84 1.72 -6.30 -23.77
CA ASN A 84 2.44 -7.38 -24.44
C ASN A 84 3.63 -6.83 -25.27
N GLN A 85 3.41 -5.75 -26.03
CA GLN A 85 4.49 -5.08 -26.78
C GLN A 85 5.55 -4.48 -25.84
N LEU A 86 5.14 -3.95 -24.69
CA LEU A 86 6.04 -3.48 -23.65
C LEU A 86 6.87 -4.63 -23.06
N MET A 87 6.28 -5.80 -22.82
CA MET A 87 7.01 -7.00 -22.36
C MET A 87 8.09 -7.42 -23.37
N LEU A 88 7.77 -7.43 -24.67
CA LEU A 88 8.73 -7.77 -25.74
C LEU A 88 9.87 -6.75 -25.82
N SER A 89 9.55 -5.45 -25.79
CA SER A 89 10.53 -4.37 -25.95
C SER A 89 11.41 -4.14 -24.71
N ARG A 90 10.91 -4.44 -23.51
CA ARG A 90 11.62 -4.30 -22.23
C ARG A 90 11.96 -5.64 -21.59
N SER A 91 12.17 -6.65 -22.43
CA SER A 91 12.70 -7.96 -22.04
C SER A 91 14.03 -7.79 -21.29
N PRO A 92 14.36 -8.67 -20.32
CA PRO A 92 15.62 -8.63 -19.60
C PRO A 92 16.89 -8.56 -20.48
N GLU A 93 16.82 -8.97 -21.75
CA GLU A 93 17.94 -8.89 -22.70
C GLU A 93 18.15 -7.50 -23.33
N ASN A 94 17.12 -6.63 -23.31
CA ASN A 94 17.10 -5.34 -24.02
C ASN A 94 17.06 -4.11 -23.09
N ALA A 95 17.12 -4.31 -21.76
CA ALA A 95 17.03 -3.22 -20.81
C ALA A 95 18.43 -2.63 -20.49
N GLU A 96 18.64 -1.35 -20.81
CA GLU A 96 19.74 -0.56 -20.25
C GLU A 96 19.68 -0.58 -18.70
N GLU A 97 20.84 -0.59 -18.05
CA GLU A 97 21.11 -0.94 -16.64
C GLU A 97 20.49 -0.03 -15.55
N GLU A 98 19.24 0.42 -15.67
CA GLU A 98 18.51 0.89 -14.49
C GLU A 98 18.05 -0.32 -13.66
N THR A 99 18.99 -0.83 -12.85
CA THR A 99 18.67 -1.81 -11.82
C THR A 99 17.69 -1.18 -10.82
N PRO A 100 16.51 -1.79 -10.56
CA PRO A 100 15.70 -1.40 -9.42
C PRO A 100 16.59 -1.45 -8.17
N PRO A 101 16.37 -0.56 -7.19
CA PRO A 101 17.12 -0.63 -5.95
C PRO A 101 16.97 -2.03 -5.37
N ASP A 102 18.09 -2.69 -5.15
CA ASP A 102 18.15 -4.00 -4.52
C ASP A 102 17.39 -3.90 -3.18
N GLU A 103 16.41 -4.79 -2.94
CA GLU A 103 15.68 -4.81 -1.67
C GLU A 103 16.65 -5.01 -0.49
N SER A 104 17.82 -5.64 -0.72
CA SER A 104 18.89 -5.78 0.26
C SER A 104 19.56 -4.44 0.64
N SER A 105 19.39 -3.40 -0.18
CA SER A 105 19.90 -2.04 0.06
C SER A 105 18.96 -1.19 0.91
N TRP A 106 17.75 -1.68 1.20
CA TRP A 106 16.83 -0.93 2.04
C TRP A 106 17.36 -0.87 3.48
N PRO A 107 17.30 0.30 4.13
CA PRO A 107 17.78 0.43 5.49
C PRO A 107 16.95 -0.46 6.42
N ASN A 108 17.62 -1.37 7.13
CA ASN A 108 17.01 -2.08 8.24
C ASN A 108 16.76 -1.09 9.38
N MET A 109 15.54 -1.09 9.93
CA MET A 109 15.22 -0.29 11.11
C MET A 109 15.86 -0.95 12.33
N THR A 110 16.91 -0.32 12.84
CA THR A 110 17.59 -0.74 14.06
C THR A 110 17.20 0.17 15.22
N GLU A 111 17.19 -0.40 16.42
CA GLU A 111 16.88 0.32 17.66
C GLU A 111 17.63 1.64 17.76
N SER A 112 16.88 2.71 18.02
CA SER A 112 17.41 4.04 18.31
C SER A 112 18.36 4.62 17.24
N THR A 113 18.38 4.05 16.04
CA THR A 113 19.21 4.52 14.92
C THR A 113 18.34 5.40 14.02
N PRO A 114 18.57 6.72 13.98
CA PRO A 114 17.77 7.61 13.17
C PRO A 114 18.03 7.41 11.68
N PHE A 115 16.99 7.54 10.86
CA PHE A 115 17.07 7.50 9.41
C PHE A 115 16.22 8.62 8.79
N PRO A 116 16.53 9.08 7.57
CA PRO A 116 15.85 10.24 7.00
C PRO A 116 14.36 9.98 6.74
N LEU A 117 13.55 11.04 6.84
CA LEU A 117 12.19 11.03 6.33
C LEU A 117 12.18 10.94 4.80
N THR A 118 11.18 10.26 4.27
CA THR A 118 10.82 10.42 2.86
C THR A 118 10.32 11.85 2.60
N PRO A 119 10.40 12.37 1.36
CA PRO A 119 9.88 13.70 1.02
C PRO A 119 8.41 13.89 1.41
N VAL A 120 7.58 12.87 1.25
CA VAL A 120 6.16 12.90 1.61
C VAL A 120 5.96 12.95 3.13
N GLN A 121 6.72 12.17 3.90
CA GLN A 121 6.68 12.24 5.37
C GLN A 121 7.11 13.62 5.87
N HIS A 122 8.17 14.21 5.29
CA HIS A 122 8.61 15.55 5.63
C HIS A 122 7.52 16.60 5.35
N ALA A 123 6.84 16.50 4.20
CA ALA A 123 5.73 17.38 3.85
C ALA A 123 4.58 17.28 4.86
N TYR A 124 4.19 16.06 5.27
CA TYR A 124 3.15 15.87 6.28
C TYR A 124 3.56 16.37 7.67
N LEU A 125 4.80 16.13 8.10
CA LEU A 125 5.32 16.62 9.38
C LEU A 125 5.40 18.15 9.42
N THR A 126 5.75 18.77 8.30
CA THR A 126 5.77 20.23 8.18
C THR A 126 4.35 20.81 8.16
N GLY A 127 3.47 20.23 7.35
CA GLY A 127 2.11 20.72 7.13
C GLY A 127 1.25 20.71 8.39
N ARG A 128 1.48 19.78 9.32
CA ARG A 128 0.73 19.72 10.59
C ARG A 128 1.08 20.80 11.60
N MET A 129 2.12 21.61 11.37
CA MET A 129 2.51 22.68 12.30
C MET A 129 1.50 23.84 12.23
N PRO A 130 1.07 24.41 13.37
CA PRO A 130 0.04 25.47 13.41
C PRO A 130 0.46 26.79 12.72
N GLY A 131 1.77 27.01 12.51
CA GLY A 131 2.28 28.21 11.83
C GLY A 131 2.23 28.18 10.30
N GLN A 132 1.77 27.08 9.69
CA GLN A 132 1.70 26.94 8.24
C GLN A 132 0.36 27.40 7.67
N LYS A 133 0.35 27.88 6.43
CA LYS A 133 -0.89 28.19 5.70
C LYS A 133 -1.65 26.88 5.47
N LEU A 134 -2.90 26.79 5.95
CA LEU A 134 -3.68 25.53 6.04
C LEU A 134 -3.05 24.47 6.98
N GLY A 135 -2.16 24.90 7.87
CA GLY A 135 -1.53 24.03 8.84
C GLY A 135 -2.39 23.75 10.07
N GLY A 136 -1.80 23.07 11.05
CA GLY A 136 -2.50 22.65 12.27
C GLY A 136 -3.44 21.45 12.06
N VAL A 137 -3.39 20.81 10.90
CA VAL A 137 -4.14 19.59 10.58
C VAL A 137 -3.15 18.47 10.29
N GLY A 138 -3.30 17.33 10.96
CA GLY A 138 -2.49 16.14 10.70
C GLY A 138 -3.01 15.37 9.49
N CYS A 139 -2.12 14.62 8.81
CA CYS A 139 -2.55 13.55 7.92
C CYS A 139 -3.14 12.42 8.77
N HIS A 140 -4.40 12.59 9.15
CA HIS A 140 -5.10 11.79 10.13
C HIS A 140 -6.38 11.23 9.50
N LEU A 141 -6.63 9.94 9.70
CA LEU A 141 -7.86 9.28 9.30
C LEU A 141 -8.60 8.79 10.55
N TYR A 142 -9.86 9.20 10.67
CA TYR A 142 -10.77 8.76 11.70
C TYR A 142 -11.92 7.96 11.08
N GLN A 143 -12.20 6.78 11.64
CA GLN A 143 -13.29 5.91 11.20
C GLN A 143 -13.94 5.24 12.42
N GLU A 144 -15.26 5.08 12.36
CA GLU A 144 -16.05 4.33 13.32
C GLU A 144 -16.65 3.10 12.63
N PHE A 145 -16.68 1.98 13.34
CA PHE A 145 -17.28 0.75 12.86
C PHE A 145 -18.26 0.24 13.92
N GLU A 146 -19.49 0.00 13.50
CA GLU A 146 -20.47 -0.68 14.32
C GLU A 146 -20.25 -2.19 14.22
N GLY A 147 -20.30 -2.87 15.36
CA GLY A 147 -20.05 -4.29 15.43
C GLY A 147 -20.67 -4.89 16.69
N HIS A 148 -20.78 -6.22 16.69
CA HIS A 148 -21.31 -6.99 17.81
C HIS A 148 -20.24 -7.98 18.26
N CYS A 149 -20.33 -8.43 19.52
CA CYS A 149 -19.48 -9.49 20.07
C CYS A 149 -17.97 -9.19 20.10
N LEU A 150 -17.55 -7.92 19.98
CA LEU A 150 -16.15 -7.51 20.16
C LEU A 150 -15.91 -7.14 21.63
N THR A 151 -14.95 -7.81 22.27
CA THR A 151 -14.49 -7.45 23.62
C THR A 151 -13.20 -6.65 23.56
N ALA A 152 -12.94 -5.85 24.61
CA ALA A 152 -11.69 -5.10 24.73
C ALA A 152 -10.45 -6.01 24.63
N SER A 153 -10.49 -7.17 25.28
CA SER A 153 -9.38 -8.14 25.27
C SER A 153 -9.10 -8.71 23.86
N GLN A 154 -10.15 -9.02 23.09
CA GLN A 154 -9.97 -9.47 21.70
C GLN A 154 -9.36 -8.37 20.83
N LEU A 155 -9.81 -7.12 21.01
CA LEU A 155 -9.26 -5.98 20.29
C LEU A 155 -7.79 -5.73 20.66
N GLU A 156 -7.44 -5.80 21.94
CA GLU A 156 -6.06 -5.68 22.42
C GLU A 156 -5.15 -6.76 21.83
N GLN A 157 -5.61 -8.01 21.77
CA GLN A 157 -4.85 -9.09 21.18
C GLN A 157 -4.60 -8.85 19.68
N ALA A 158 -5.63 -8.42 18.95
CA ALA A 158 -5.52 -8.12 17.53
C ALA A 158 -4.53 -6.95 17.27
N ILE A 159 -4.61 -5.88 18.06
CA ILE A 159 -3.69 -4.73 17.96
C ILE A 159 -2.26 -5.16 18.31
N THR A 160 -2.08 -6.02 19.31
CA THR A 160 -0.76 -6.55 19.67
C THR A 160 -0.13 -7.31 18.50
N THR A 161 -0.91 -8.16 17.82
CA THR A 161 -0.45 -8.84 16.60
C THR A 161 -0.13 -7.87 15.47
N LEU A 162 -0.94 -6.82 15.29
CA LEU A 162 -0.70 -5.76 14.30
C LEU A 162 0.64 -5.05 14.56
N LEU A 163 0.92 -4.70 15.82
CA LEU A 163 2.16 -4.02 16.22
C LEU A 163 3.38 -4.90 15.98
N GLN A 164 3.32 -6.18 16.36
CA GLN A 164 4.38 -7.15 16.10
C GLN A 164 4.68 -7.32 14.60
N ARG A 165 3.65 -7.21 13.76
CA ARG A 165 3.78 -7.39 12.30
C ARG A 165 4.34 -6.15 11.59
N HIS A 166 4.14 -4.95 12.13
CA HIS A 166 4.37 -3.70 11.40
C HIS A 166 5.30 -2.75 12.15
N PRO A 167 6.63 -2.81 11.89
CA PRO A 167 7.62 -1.95 12.55
C PRO A 167 7.36 -0.45 12.40
N MET A 168 6.73 -0.01 11.31
CA MET A 168 6.41 1.41 11.10
C MET A 168 5.40 1.98 12.11
N LEU A 169 4.64 1.14 12.83
CA LEU A 169 3.76 1.59 13.91
C LEU A 169 4.53 1.95 15.20
N HIS A 170 5.82 1.65 15.25
CA HIS A 170 6.70 1.95 16.38
C HIS A 170 7.57 3.20 16.14
N ILE A 171 7.29 3.97 15.08
CA ILE A 171 8.16 5.07 14.66
C ILE A 171 7.83 6.36 15.39
N ALA A 172 8.87 7.07 15.83
CA ALA A 172 8.80 8.46 16.25
C ALA A 172 9.45 9.38 15.19
N PHE A 173 8.83 10.55 14.97
CA PHE A 173 9.24 11.52 13.97
C PHE A 173 9.91 12.74 14.62
N ARG A 174 11.19 12.97 14.32
CA ARG A 174 11.98 14.03 14.94
C ARG A 174 11.88 15.35 14.16
N PRO A 175 11.96 16.51 14.82
CA PRO A 175 11.91 17.81 14.17
C PRO A 175 13.07 18.10 13.19
N ASP A 176 14.17 17.35 13.31
CA ASP A 176 15.35 17.47 12.44
C ASP A 176 15.21 16.72 11.10
N GLY A 177 14.00 16.26 10.76
CA GLY A 177 13.74 15.56 9.51
C GLY A 177 14.21 14.10 9.52
N GLN A 178 14.44 13.54 10.70
CA GLN A 178 14.72 12.12 10.89
C GLN A 178 13.52 11.41 11.53
N GLN A 179 13.53 10.08 11.42
CA GLN A 179 12.62 9.17 12.11
C GLN A 179 13.43 8.09 12.80
N VAL A 180 12.87 7.53 13.87
CA VAL A 180 13.52 6.49 14.67
C VAL A 180 12.53 5.41 15.05
N TRP A 181 12.96 4.15 14.99
CA TRP A 181 12.18 3.02 15.46
C TRP A 181 12.34 2.81 16.96
N LEU A 182 11.21 2.63 17.65
CA LEU A 182 11.15 2.40 19.10
C LEU A 182 10.90 0.90 19.40
N PRO A 183 11.67 0.28 20.31
CA PRO A 183 11.41 -1.10 20.73
C PRO A 183 10.02 -1.30 21.31
N GLN A 184 9.57 -0.33 22.10
CA GLN A 184 8.23 -0.30 22.66
C GLN A 184 7.37 0.71 21.88
N PRO A 185 6.21 0.29 21.36
CA PRO A 185 5.32 1.20 20.67
C PRO A 185 4.70 2.18 21.67
N TYR A 186 4.36 3.36 21.20
CA TYR A 186 3.55 4.29 21.99
C TYR A 186 2.09 3.83 21.99
N TRP A 187 1.75 2.91 22.89
CA TRP A 187 0.40 2.40 23.02
C TRP A 187 0.12 1.96 24.46
N ASN A 188 -0.95 2.51 25.05
CA ASN A 188 -1.31 2.30 26.46
C ASN A 188 -2.46 1.30 26.65
N GLY A 189 -2.75 0.47 25.64
CA GLY A 189 -3.91 -0.42 25.63
C GLY A 189 -5.16 0.21 25.01
N VAL A 190 -6.25 -0.57 24.93
CA VAL A 190 -7.51 -0.09 24.35
C VAL A 190 -8.21 0.83 25.34
N THR A 191 -8.55 2.05 24.92
CA THR A 191 -9.42 2.92 25.72
C THR A 191 -10.86 2.41 25.59
N VAL A 192 -11.50 2.07 26.71
CA VAL A 192 -12.89 1.59 26.74
C VAL A 192 -13.81 2.67 27.28
N HIS A 193 -14.85 3.00 26.51
CA HIS A 193 -15.95 3.87 26.89
C HIS A 193 -17.18 3.01 27.17
N ASP A 194 -17.51 2.76 28.43
CA ASP A 194 -18.68 1.97 28.78
C ASP A 194 -19.92 2.86 28.93
N LEU A 195 -20.83 2.79 27.97
CA LEU A 195 -22.06 3.57 27.91
C LEU A 195 -23.32 2.70 28.01
N ARG A 196 -23.18 1.44 28.41
CA ARG A 196 -24.28 0.46 28.49
C ARG A 196 -25.38 0.86 29.47
N HIS A 197 -25.03 1.64 30.50
CA HIS A 197 -25.95 2.07 31.55
C HIS A 197 -26.37 3.54 31.43
N ASN A 198 -25.97 4.22 30.37
CA ASN A 198 -26.33 5.61 30.13
C ASN A 198 -27.69 5.69 29.43
N ASP A 199 -28.45 6.74 29.74
CA ASP A 199 -29.65 7.09 28.96
C ASP A 199 -29.27 7.50 27.53
N ALA A 200 -30.25 7.48 26.64
CA ALA A 200 -30.02 7.71 25.21
C ALA A 200 -29.48 9.10 24.90
N GLU A 201 -29.93 10.14 25.63
CA GLU A 201 -29.53 11.53 25.39
C GLU A 201 -28.08 11.75 25.82
N SER A 202 -27.74 11.36 27.05
CA SER A 202 -26.38 11.45 27.57
C SER A 202 -25.38 10.65 26.73
N ARG A 203 -25.79 9.45 26.26
CA ARG A 203 -24.97 8.61 25.40
C ARG A 203 -24.69 9.26 24.05
N GLN A 204 -25.72 9.82 23.42
CA GLN A 204 -25.55 10.50 22.14
C GLN A 204 -24.64 11.72 22.26
N ALA A 205 -24.86 12.56 23.28
CA ALA A 205 -24.02 13.72 23.53
C ALA A 205 -22.54 13.34 23.77
N TYR A 206 -22.29 12.24 24.49
CA TYR A 206 -20.94 11.73 24.71
C TYR A 206 -20.29 11.24 23.41
N LEU A 207 -21.01 10.47 22.61
CA LEU A 207 -20.52 9.96 21.32
C LEU A 207 -20.17 11.11 20.36
N ASP A 208 -21.00 12.15 20.31
CA ASP A 208 -20.76 13.30 19.44
C ASP A 208 -19.52 14.10 19.89
N ALA A 209 -19.37 14.30 21.20
CA ALA A 209 -18.16 14.93 21.76
C ALA A 209 -16.90 14.08 21.52
N LEU A 210 -17.02 12.75 21.65
CA LEU A 210 -15.94 11.81 21.39
C LEU A 210 -15.51 11.89 19.92
N ARG A 211 -16.47 11.83 18.99
CA ARG A 211 -16.24 11.95 17.56
C ARG A 211 -15.58 13.29 17.20
N GLN A 212 -16.08 14.39 17.73
CA GLN A 212 -15.50 15.72 17.49
C GLN A 212 -14.03 15.78 17.95
N ARG A 213 -13.75 15.28 19.15
CA ARG A 213 -12.39 15.24 19.70
C ARG A 213 -11.45 14.35 18.88
N LEU A 214 -11.88 13.12 18.55
CA LEU A 214 -11.01 12.14 17.89
C LEU A 214 -10.78 12.46 16.40
N SER A 215 -11.77 12.99 15.70
CA SER A 215 -11.64 13.35 14.27
C SER A 215 -10.71 14.55 14.02
N HIS A 216 -10.51 15.41 15.01
CA HIS A 216 -9.70 16.63 14.89
C HIS A 216 -8.39 16.57 15.71
N ARG A 217 -8.09 15.43 16.34
CA ARG A 217 -6.90 15.33 17.19
C ARG A 217 -5.62 15.38 16.37
N LEU A 218 -4.58 15.93 16.99
CA LEU A 218 -3.21 15.85 16.51
C LEU A 218 -2.45 14.81 17.33
N LEU A 219 -2.18 13.65 16.74
CA LEU A 219 -1.39 12.59 17.39
C LEU A 219 0.06 13.03 17.61
N ARG A 220 0.64 12.78 18.78
CA ARG A 220 2.02 13.17 19.12
C ARG A 220 3.05 12.23 18.48
N VAL A 221 3.19 12.34 17.17
CA VAL A 221 4.08 11.49 16.36
C VAL A 221 5.55 11.62 16.75
N GLU A 222 5.92 12.72 17.41
CA GLU A 222 7.26 12.98 17.94
C GLU A 222 7.65 12.04 19.10
N ILE A 223 6.68 11.48 19.80
CA ILE A 223 6.89 10.45 20.84
C ILE A 223 6.39 9.06 20.41
N GLY A 224 6.06 8.89 19.13
CA GLY A 224 5.62 7.62 18.55
C GLY A 224 4.11 7.39 18.55
N GLU A 225 3.30 8.35 19.00
CA GLU A 225 1.85 8.25 18.92
C GLU A 225 1.42 8.42 17.45
N THR A 226 1.20 7.31 16.74
CA THR A 226 0.90 7.29 15.29
C THR A 226 -0.44 6.66 14.94
N PHE A 227 -1.06 5.95 15.88
CA PHE A 227 -2.36 5.30 15.76
C PHE A 227 -3.04 5.26 17.13
N ASP A 228 -4.35 4.97 17.16
CA ASP A 228 -5.07 4.66 18.38
C ASP A 228 -6.40 3.96 18.05
N PHE A 229 -6.84 3.10 18.97
CA PHE A 229 -8.06 2.31 18.88
C PHE A 229 -8.84 2.44 20.18
N GLN A 230 -10.10 2.85 20.07
CA GLN A 230 -11.00 3.01 21.21
C GLN A 230 -12.24 2.15 20.99
N LEU A 231 -12.75 1.55 22.07
CA LEU A 231 -13.94 0.71 22.05
C LEU A 231 -15.04 1.38 22.87
N THR A 232 -16.21 1.59 22.26
CA THR A 232 -17.40 2.04 22.99
C THR A 232 -18.36 0.88 23.17
N LEU A 233 -18.77 0.61 24.40
CA LEU A 233 -19.77 -0.41 24.72
C LEU A 233 -21.14 0.26 24.82
N LEU A 234 -22.07 -0.20 23.98
CA LEU A 234 -23.44 0.30 23.90
C LEU A 234 -24.41 -0.77 24.43
N PRO A 235 -25.65 -0.39 24.82
CA PRO A 235 -26.67 -1.33 25.32
C PRO A 235 -26.97 -2.51 24.39
#